data_AF-A0A7W9M667-F1
#
_entry.id   AF-A0A7W9M667-F1
#
_cell.length_a   1.000
_cell.length_b   1.000
_cell.length_c   1.000
_cell.angle_alpha   90.00
_cell.angle_beta   90.00
_cell.angle_gamma   90.00
#
_symmetry.space_group_name_H-M   'P 1'
#
loop_
_entity.id
_entity.type
_entity.pdbx_description
1 polymer ?
#
loop_
_entity_poly.entity_id
_entity_poly.type
_entity_poly.pdbx_seq_one_letter_code
_entity_poly.pdbx_strand_id
1 'polypeptide(L)' 'MSGPEGGTLPLCKSWVWDGNDYDGRWWTNGPSSLPSRTYLQRSEDGSVTNSSYSGSYQDVTKIAFRLCDSSSGRCTGWW' A
#
# COMPACT_ATOMS: atom_id res chain seq x y z
N MET A 1 0.83 0.08 -9.10
CA MET A 1 1.81 1.16 -8.84
C MET A 1 3.21 0.73 -9.26
N SER A 2 4.03 1.67 -9.73
CA SER A 2 5.42 1.41 -10.17
C SER A 2 6.40 1.61 -9.02
N GLY A 3 7.39 0.72 -8.88
CA GLY A 3 8.41 0.79 -7.82
C GLY A 3 9.49 1.86 -8.08
N PRO A 4 10.22 2.31 -7.04
CA PRO A 4 11.27 3.34 -7.16
C PRO A 4 12.41 2.96 -8.09
N GLU A 5 12.75 1.67 -8.14
CA GLU A 5 13.84 1.11 -8.94
C GLU A 5 13.31 0.38 -10.19
N GLY A 6 12.06 0.67 -10.57
CA GLY A 6 11.33 -0.07 -11.59
C GLY A 6 10.54 -1.25 -11.04
N GLY A 7 9.81 -1.92 -11.93
CA GLY A 7 8.85 -2.97 -11.57
C GLY A 7 7.48 -2.43 -11.17
N THR A 8 6.49 -3.31 -11.08
CA THR A 8 5.09 -2.97 -10.82
C THR A 8 4.47 -3.89 -9.80
N LEU A 9 3.68 -3.30 -8.91
CA LEU A 9 2.76 -4.01 -8.02
C LEU A 9 1.32 -3.67 -8.39
N PRO A 10 0.55 -4.61 -8.97
CA PRO A 10 -0.89 -4.44 -9.15
C PRO A 10 -1.56 -4.61 -7.78
N LEU A 11 -1.87 -3.50 -7.11
CA LEU A 11 -2.52 -3.49 -5.81
C LEU A 11 -3.97 -3.02 -5.96
N CYS A 12 -4.90 -3.82 -5.46
CA CYS A 12 -6.32 -3.49 -5.38
C CYS A 12 -6.69 -3.14 -3.92
N LYS A 13 -7.70 -2.29 -3.75
CA LYS A 13 -8.30 -1.97 -2.46
C LYS A 13 -9.82 -1.89 -2.57
N SER A 14 -10.53 -2.22 -1.49
CA SER A 14 -11.98 -2.05 -1.36
C SER A 14 -12.29 -0.94 -0.36
N TRP A 15 -13.28 -0.09 -0.62
CA TRP A 15 -13.59 1.06 0.23
C TRP A 15 -15.08 1.02 0.58
N VAL A 16 -15.42 0.61 1.80
CA VAL A 16 -16.81 0.42 2.25
C VAL A 16 -17.09 1.39 3.38
N TRP A 17 -17.99 2.35 3.14
CA TRP A 17 -18.46 3.27 4.17
C TRP A 17 -19.43 2.55 5.10
N ASP A 18 -19.20 2.61 6.42
CA ASP A 18 -20.03 1.92 7.41
C ASP A 18 -21.03 2.85 8.14
N GLY A 19 -20.85 4.18 8.00
CA GLY A 19 -21.64 5.19 8.69
C GLY A 19 -20.80 6.31 9.32
N ASN A 20 -19.52 6.06 9.59
CA ASN A 20 -18.60 7.05 10.18
C ASN A 20 -17.23 7.07 9.50
N ASP A 21 -16.75 5.92 9.07
CA ASP A 21 -15.44 5.73 8.48
C ASP A 21 -15.50 4.60 7.45
N TYR A 22 -14.32 4.12 7.03
CA TYR A 22 -14.22 3.13 5.98
C TYR A 22 -13.53 1.85 6.44
N ASP A 23 -14.26 0.76 6.21
CA ASP A 23 -13.75 -0.59 6.29
C ASP A 23 -13.27 -1.05 4.92
N GLY A 24 -12.26 -1.92 4.91
CA GLY A 24 -11.79 -2.46 3.65
C GLY A 24 -10.64 -3.43 3.73
N ARG A 25 -10.18 -3.80 2.55
CA ARG A 25 -9.09 -4.74 2.32
C ARG A 25 -8.23 -4.26 1.18
N TRP A 26 -6.97 -4.67 1.19
CA TRP A 26 -6.09 -4.55 0.04
C TRP A 26 -5.44 -5.89 -0.25
N TRP A 27 -5.09 -6.11 -1.51
CA TRP A 27 -4.44 -7.33 -1.97
C TRP A 27 -3.75 -7.10 -3.30
N THR A 28 -2.80 -7.97 -3.64
CA THR A 28 -2.20 -7.99 -4.97
C THR A 28 -3.12 -8.69 -5.95
N ASN A 29 -3.36 -8.07 -7.10
CA ASN A 29 -4.22 -8.62 -8.16
C ASN A 29 -3.39 -8.97 -9.40
N GLY A 30 -2.49 -9.94 -9.25
CA GLY A 30 -1.60 -10.41 -10.31
C GLY A 30 -0.13 -10.48 -9.89
N PRO A 31 0.76 -10.90 -10.81
CA PRO A 31 2.17 -11.04 -10.52
C PRO A 31 2.81 -9.67 -10.23
N SER A 32 3.71 -9.67 -9.24
CA SER A 32 4.59 -8.54 -8.95
C SER A 32 5.89 -8.69 -9.71
N SER A 33 6.40 -7.60 -10.27
CA SER A 33 7.76 -7.52 -10.84
C SER A 33 8.70 -6.65 -9.99
N LEU A 34 8.30 -6.37 -8.74
CA LEU A 34 9.11 -5.59 -7.83
C LEU A 34 10.43 -6.31 -7.49
N PRO A 35 11.56 -5.59 -7.42
CA PRO A 35 12.77 -6.10 -6.81
C PRO A 35 12.51 -6.62 -5.39
N SER A 36 13.20 -7.67 -4.97
CA SER A 36 13.01 -8.32 -3.65
C SER A 36 13.25 -7.38 -2.45
N ARG A 37 14.01 -6.32 -2.65
CA ARG A 37 14.33 -5.27 -1.67
C ARG A 37 13.25 -4.17 -1.58
N THR A 38 12.24 -4.21 -2.44
CA THR A 38 11.11 -3.29 -2.37
C THR A 38 10.11 -3.78 -1.34
N TYR A 39 9.58 -2.86 -0.54
CA TYR A 39 8.58 -3.12 0.49
C TYR A 39 7.43 -2.12 0.40
N LEU A 40 6.26 -2.51 0.91
CA LEU A 40 5.07 -1.68 0.97
C LEU A 40 5.04 -0.89 2.27
N GLN A 41 4.70 0.39 2.19
CA GLN A 41 4.26 1.18 3.34
C GLN A 41 2.81 1.60 3.17
N ARG A 42 2.13 1.70 4.29
CA ARG A 42 0.74 2.13 4.40
C ARG A 42 0.66 3.32 5.36
N SER A 43 -0.17 4.29 5.01
CA SER A 43 -0.59 5.37 5.91
C SER A 43 -2.07 5.22 6.19
N GLU A 44 -2.44 5.10 7.46
CA GLU A 44 -3.83 5.10 7.93
C GLU A 44 -4.01 6.32 8.81
N ASP A 45 -4.83 7.27 8.35
CA ASP A 45 -5.09 8.54 9.03
C ASP A 45 -3.82 9.29 9.44
N GLY A 46 -2.77 9.17 8.64
CA GLY A 46 -1.47 9.80 8.85
C GLY A 46 -0.45 8.96 9.62
N SER A 47 -0.86 7.84 10.25
CA SER A 47 0.05 6.90 10.89
C SER A 47 0.71 6.00 9.85
N VAL A 48 2.04 6.03 9.74
CA VAL A 48 2.79 5.31 8.70
C VAL A 48 3.44 4.05 9.26
N THR A 49 3.18 2.91 8.61
CA THR A 49 3.76 1.62 8.97
C THR A 49 4.23 0.84 7.74
N ASN A 50 5.19 -0.07 7.95
CA ASN A 50 5.48 -1.09 6.94
C ASN A 50 4.30 -2.06 6.88
N SER A 51 3.91 -2.44 5.66
CA SER A 51 2.69 -3.17 5.40
C SER A 51 2.96 -4.45 4.62
N SER A 52 2.15 -5.47 4.88
CA SER A 52 2.07 -6.66 4.03
C SER A 52 1.43 -6.32 2.70
N TYR A 53 1.69 -7.10 1.65
CA TYR A 53 1.09 -6.91 0.32
C TYR A 53 -0.41 -7.24 0.25
N SER A 54 -1.00 -7.69 1.35
CA SER A 54 -2.44 -7.87 1.53
C SER A 54 -2.82 -7.70 2.99
N GLY A 55 -4.08 -7.31 3.24
CA GLY A 55 -4.64 -7.24 4.59
C GLY A 55 -6.00 -6.54 4.63
N SER A 56 -6.40 -6.12 5.83
CA SER A 56 -7.64 -5.40 6.10
C SER A 56 -7.41 -4.18 7.00
N TYR A 57 -8.33 -3.23 6.90
CA TYR A 57 -8.41 -2.05 7.76
C TYR A 57 -9.85 -1.84 8.18
N GLN A 58 -9.99 -1.23 9.36
CA GLN A 58 -11.27 -0.91 9.95
C GLN A 58 -11.17 0.46 10.62
N ASP A 59 -12.28 1.17 10.63
CA ASP A 59 -12.39 2.48 11.23
C ASP A 59 -11.40 3.54 10.67
N VAL A 60 -11.08 3.47 9.37
CA VAL A 60 -10.09 4.36 8.74
C VAL A 60 -10.76 5.42 7.87
N THR A 61 -10.39 6.70 8.06
CA THR A 61 -10.92 7.79 7.21
C THR A 61 -10.16 7.93 5.90
N LYS A 62 -8.84 7.74 5.92
CA LYS A 62 -7.96 7.80 4.76
C LYS A 62 -6.91 6.71 4.82
N ILE A 63 -6.81 5.93 3.74
CA ILE A 63 -5.72 5.00 3.52
C ILE A 63 -4.91 5.40 2.29
N ALA A 64 -3.59 5.37 2.42
CA ALA A 64 -2.68 5.52 1.30
C ALA A 64 -1.56 4.48 1.34
N PHE A 65 -1.05 4.13 0.18
CA PHE A 65 0.03 3.16 -0.01
C PHE A 65 1.19 3.78 -0.77
N ARG A 66 2.41 3.32 -0.51
CA ARG A 66 3.58 3.63 -1.33
C ARG A 66 4.56 2.47 -1.32
N LEU A 67 5.40 2.40 -2.35
CA LEU A 67 6.52 1.47 -2.40
C LEU A 67 7.78 2.19 -1.95
N CYS A 68 8.60 1.49 -1.18
CA CYS A 68 9.92 1.94 -0.78
C CYS A 68 10.96 0.89 -1.14
N ASP A 69 12.18 1.32 -1.43
CA ASP A 69 13.30 0.45 -1.75
C ASP A 69 14.37 0.57 -0.65
N SER A 70 14.70 -0.55 -0.01
CA SER A 70 15.61 -0.53 1.14
C SER A 70 17.08 -0.29 0.76
N SER A 71 17.47 -0.49 -0.50
CA SER A 71 18.85 -0.28 -0.94
C SER A 71 19.13 1.19 -1.27
N SER A 72 18.16 1.87 -1.90
CA SER A 72 18.29 3.28 -2.29
C SER A 72 17.70 4.24 -1.26
N GLY A 73 16.86 3.75 -0.33
CA GLY A 73 16.13 4.57 0.64
C GLY A 73 15.02 5.42 0.01
N ARG A 74 14.68 5.19 -1.27
CA ARG A 74 13.69 5.97 -2.00
C ARG A 74 12.31 5.36 -1.86
N CYS A 75 11.29 6.22 -1.85
CA CYS A 75 9.89 5.81 -1.89
C CYS A 75 9.14 6.50 -3.03
N THR A 76 8.09 5.85 -3.53
CA THR A 76 7.13 6.46 -4.43
C THR A 76 6.27 7.49 -3.69
N GLY A 77 5.50 8.27 -4.45
CA GLY A 77 4.38 9.02 -3.89
C GLY A 77 3.31 8.11 -3.27
N TRP A 78 2.46 8.70 -2.44
CA TRP A 78 1.29 8.06 -1.83
C TRP A 78 0.15 7.89 -2.85
N TRP A 79 -0.56 6.76 -2.79
CA TRP A 79 -1.69 6.39 -3.65
C TRP A 79 -2.88 5.79 -2.87
#